data_AF-A0A800F2Y4-F1
#
_entry.id   AF-A0A800F2Y4-F1
#
_cell.length_a   1.000
_cell.length_b   1.000
_cell.length_c   1.000
_cell.angle_alpha   90.00
_cell.angle_beta   90.00
_cell.angle_gamma   90.00
#
_symmetry.space_group_name_H-M   'P 1'
#
loop_
_entity.id
_entity.type
_entity.pdbx_description
1 polymer ?
#
loop_
_entity_poly.entity_id
_entity_poly.type
_entity_poly.pdbx_seq_one_letter_code
_entity_poly.pdbx_strand_id
1 'polypeptide(L)'
;MDKDFYNSSSSTKLGWKPGWFGCDEFDYNLVKAVQKWQKENSLPADGLVGPMTYRRIWTEREANISDYEPTRPRNSYSEGDKHIVHNGNFIPIEWDKVILWDEEDGLKSNKGCYTDYSGKADRKPTFFVNHWDVCLSAESCARVLNRRGVSVHFCIDNDGTIYQLLDTQHKAWHAGISGYEGGNLKGIGVEISNAYYLKYQDWYVNHGFGERPTQEHGYVHGKTL
;
A
#
# COMPACT_ATOMS: atom_id res chain seq x y z
N MET A 1 -10.20 -35.54 0.90
CA MET A 1 -9.85 -34.29 1.60
C MET A 1 -11.12 -33.48 1.72
N ASP A 2 -11.46 -33.06 2.93
CA ASP A 2 -12.57 -32.15 3.18
C ASP A 2 -12.19 -30.77 2.62
N LYS A 3 -12.91 -30.35 1.57
CA LYS A 3 -12.60 -29.11 0.84
C LYS A 3 -13.07 -27.88 1.58
N ASP A 4 -14.12 -27.99 2.36
CA ASP A 4 -14.71 -26.88 3.11
C ASP A 4 -13.77 -26.54 4.28
N PHE A 5 -13.30 -27.58 4.99
CA PHE A 5 -12.28 -27.45 6.03
C PHE A 5 -10.94 -26.90 5.47
N TYR A 6 -10.50 -27.40 4.31
CA TYR A 6 -9.29 -26.90 3.66
C TYR A 6 -9.43 -25.42 3.30
N ASN A 7 -10.54 -25.02 2.66
CA ASN A 7 -10.75 -23.66 2.20
C ASN A 7 -10.93 -22.68 3.37
N SER A 8 -11.60 -23.07 4.45
CA SER A 8 -11.66 -22.28 5.68
C SER A 8 -10.26 -22.06 6.26
N SER A 9 -9.46 -23.13 6.38
CA SER A 9 -8.08 -23.04 6.87
C SER A 9 -7.18 -22.19 5.96
N SER A 10 -7.35 -22.33 4.63
CA SER A 10 -6.62 -21.55 3.64
C SER A 10 -7.01 -20.08 3.69
N SER A 11 -8.29 -19.77 3.85
CA SER A 11 -8.80 -18.41 4.02
C SER A 11 -8.18 -17.73 5.25
N THR A 12 -8.16 -18.40 6.41
CA THR A 12 -7.50 -17.86 7.60
C THR A 12 -6.01 -17.59 7.36
N LYS A 13 -5.34 -18.43 6.58
CA LYS A 13 -3.90 -18.32 6.31
C LYS A 13 -3.55 -17.26 5.26
N LEU A 14 -4.37 -17.13 4.21
CA LEU A 14 -4.09 -16.32 3.03
C LEU A 14 -4.94 -15.05 2.95
N GLY A 15 -5.94 -14.87 3.81
CA GLY A 15 -6.73 -13.63 3.92
C GLY A 15 -7.87 -13.48 2.90
N TRP A 16 -8.11 -14.46 2.03
CA TRP A 16 -9.24 -14.39 1.09
C TRP A 16 -10.58 -14.73 1.76
N LYS A 17 -11.71 -14.23 1.23
CA LYS A 17 -13.05 -14.48 1.77
C LYS A 17 -13.92 -15.22 0.74
N PRO A 18 -14.93 -16.03 1.15
CA PRO A 18 -15.88 -16.67 0.22
C PRO A 18 -16.49 -15.68 -0.80
N GLY A 19 -16.74 -14.44 -0.36
CA GLY A 19 -17.28 -13.38 -1.21
C GLY A 19 -16.42 -13.04 -2.43
N TRP A 20 -15.14 -13.43 -2.44
CA TRP A 20 -14.28 -13.26 -3.62
C TRP A 20 -14.75 -14.11 -4.81
N PHE A 21 -15.48 -15.19 -4.54
CA PHE A 21 -16.06 -16.09 -5.53
C PHE A 21 -17.59 -15.97 -5.59
N GLY A 22 -18.19 -14.95 -4.96
CA GLY A 22 -19.64 -14.73 -4.95
C GLY A 22 -20.42 -15.69 -4.02
N CYS A 23 -19.81 -16.14 -2.92
CA CYS A 23 -20.45 -16.98 -1.92
C CYS A 23 -20.28 -16.38 -0.51
N ASP A 24 -21.14 -16.75 0.43
CA ASP A 24 -21.11 -16.20 1.80
C ASP A 24 -20.47 -17.15 2.82
N GLU A 25 -20.50 -18.46 2.56
CA GLU A 25 -20.08 -19.50 3.49
C GLU A 25 -19.02 -20.45 2.91
N PHE A 26 -18.32 -21.17 3.78
CA PHE A 26 -17.41 -22.26 3.39
C PHE A 26 -18.21 -23.55 3.22
N ASP A 27 -18.86 -23.69 2.08
CA ASP A 27 -19.74 -24.81 1.77
C ASP A 27 -19.46 -25.40 0.37
N TYR A 28 -20.28 -26.38 0.01
CA TYR A 28 -20.27 -26.98 -1.32
C TYR A 28 -20.43 -25.96 -2.45
N ASN A 29 -21.19 -24.88 -2.25
CA ASN A 29 -21.40 -23.85 -3.27
C ASN A 29 -20.13 -23.06 -3.52
N LEU A 30 -19.39 -22.69 -2.46
CA LEU A 30 -18.08 -22.07 -2.58
C LEU A 30 -17.11 -22.97 -3.36
N VAL A 31 -17.06 -24.26 -3.04
CA VAL A 31 -16.19 -25.21 -3.78
C VAL A 31 -16.53 -25.19 -5.27
N LYS A 32 -17.82 -25.17 -5.63
CA LYS A 32 -18.25 -25.09 -7.04
C LYS A 32 -17.89 -23.77 -7.70
N ALA A 33 -18.05 -22.66 -6.99
CA ALA A 33 -17.67 -21.34 -7.48
C ALA A 33 -16.15 -21.26 -7.74
N VAL A 34 -15.33 -21.78 -6.82
CA VAL A 34 -13.87 -21.86 -6.98
C VAL A 34 -13.49 -22.74 -8.17
N GLN A 35 -14.12 -23.91 -8.34
CA GLN A 35 -13.87 -24.79 -9.51
C GLN A 35 -14.18 -24.09 -10.83
N LYS A 36 -15.31 -23.38 -10.90
CA LYS A 36 -15.72 -22.62 -12.08
C LYS A 36 -14.69 -21.53 -12.40
N TRP A 37 -14.36 -20.71 -11.40
CA TRP A 37 -13.39 -19.63 -11.54
C TRP A 37 -11.99 -20.14 -11.94
N GLN A 38 -11.54 -21.26 -11.36
CA GLN A 38 -10.27 -21.90 -11.73
C GLN A 38 -10.27 -22.34 -13.19
N LYS A 39 -11.38 -22.94 -13.67
CA LYS A 39 -11.51 -23.37 -15.06
C LYS A 39 -11.45 -22.19 -16.03
N GLU A 40 -12.14 -21.10 -15.71
CA GLU A 40 -12.15 -19.86 -16.50
C GLU A 40 -10.76 -19.21 -16.56
N ASN A 41 -9.97 -19.35 -15.49
CA ASN A 41 -8.61 -18.82 -15.37
C ASN A 41 -7.50 -19.82 -15.74
N SER A 42 -7.84 -20.92 -16.43
CA SER A 42 -6.88 -21.95 -16.88
C SER A 42 -6.05 -22.57 -15.76
N LEU A 43 -6.65 -22.77 -14.59
CA LEU A 43 -6.09 -23.48 -13.44
C LEU A 43 -6.73 -24.87 -13.28
N PRO A 44 -6.06 -25.82 -12.59
CA PRO A 44 -6.69 -27.07 -12.17
C PRO A 44 -7.94 -26.79 -11.32
N ALA A 45 -9.11 -27.23 -11.80
CA ALA A 45 -10.42 -26.98 -11.16
C ALA A 45 -10.68 -27.94 -9.98
N ASP A 46 -9.79 -27.93 -8.99
CA ASP A 46 -9.89 -28.76 -7.80
C ASP A 46 -10.84 -28.20 -6.73
N GLY A 47 -11.27 -26.95 -6.85
CA GLY A 47 -12.15 -26.26 -5.92
C GLY A 47 -11.45 -25.82 -4.63
N LEU A 48 -10.12 -25.84 -4.64
CA LEU A 48 -9.27 -25.48 -3.51
C LEU A 48 -8.58 -24.15 -3.79
N VAL A 49 -8.71 -23.21 -2.87
CA VAL A 49 -7.99 -21.94 -2.96
C VAL A 49 -6.60 -22.13 -2.35
N GLY A 50 -5.72 -22.78 -3.10
CA GLY A 50 -4.29 -22.84 -2.78
C GLY A 50 -3.54 -21.56 -3.20
N PRO A 51 -2.23 -21.45 -2.93
CA PRO A 51 -1.44 -20.26 -3.25
C PRO A 51 -1.52 -19.77 -4.70
N MET A 52 -1.66 -20.70 -5.66
CA MET A 52 -1.78 -20.36 -7.09
C MET A 52 -3.15 -19.72 -7.41
N THR A 53 -4.24 -20.34 -6.94
CA THR A 53 -5.61 -19.82 -7.05
C THR A 53 -5.70 -18.46 -6.38
N TYR A 54 -5.19 -18.35 -5.15
CA TYR A 54 -5.13 -17.10 -4.39
C TYR A 54 -4.38 -16.01 -5.16
N ARG A 55 -3.17 -16.28 -5.67
CA ARG A 55 -2.39 -15.28 -6.39
C ARG A 55 -3.14 -14.75 -7.61
N ARG A 56 -3.78 -15.63 -8.37
CA ARG A 56 -4.51 -15.27 -9.59
C ARG A 56 -5.76 -14.45 -9.28
N ILE A 57 -6.56 -14.85 -8.28
CA ILE A 57 -7.75 -14.08 -7.89
C ILE A 57 -7.35 -12.77 -7.19
N TRP A 58 -6.25 -12.77 -6.44
CA TRP A 58 -5.68 -11.56 -5.88
C TRP A 58 -5.28 -10.58 -6.99
N THR A 59 -4.55 -11.04 -8.01
CA THR A 59 -4.17 -10.20 -9.16
C THR A 59 -5.39 -9.73 -9.95
N GLU A 60 -6.40 -10.58 -10.15
CA GLU A 60 -7.67 -10.19 -10.78
C GLU A 60 -8.40 -9.13 -9.93
N ARG A 61 -8.42 -9.28 -8.61
CA ARG A 61 -9.01 -8.30 -7.70
C ARG A 61 -8.19 -7.01 -7.63
N GLU A 62 -6.87 -7.07 -7.57
CA GLU A 62 -5.99 -5.90 -7.72
C GLU A 62 -6.24 -5.17 -9.05
N ALA A 63 -6.57 -5.90 -10.11
CA ALA A 63 -6.91 -5.31 -11.40
C ALA A 63 -8.34 -4.76 -11.44
N ASN A 64 -9.30 -5.38 -10.75
CA ASN A 64 -10.73 -5.03 -10.77
C ASN A 64 -11.17 -4.11 -9.60
N ILE A 65 -10.32 -3.85 -8.60
CA ILE A 65 -10.54 -2.75 -7.63
C ILE A 65 -10.57 -1.40 -8.37
N SER A 66 -9.97 -1.34 -9.57
CA SER A 66 -10.06 -0.23 -10.53
C SER A 66 -11.45 -0.01 -11.17
N ASP A 67 -12.43 -0.91 -11.00
CA ASP A 67 -13.74 -0.80 -11.67
C ASP A 67 -14.85 -0.19 -10.79
N TYR A 68 -14.55 0.22 -9.56
CA TYR A 68 -15.44 1.10 -8.79
C TYR A 68 -14.97 2.54 -8.92
N GLU A 69 -15.42 3.19 -9.99
CA GLU A 69 -15.29 4.62 -10.22
C GLU A 69 -16.60 5.30 -9.77
N PRO A 70 -16.67 5.94 -8.58
CA PRO A 70 -17.75 6.86 -8.31
C PRO A 70 -17.55 8.07 -9.21
N THR A 71 -18.23 8.07 -10.37
CA THR A 71 -18.31 9.19 -11.32
C THR A 71 -18.53 10.54 -10.63
N ARG A 72 -17.48 11.28 -10.23
CA ARG A 72 -17.65 12.67 -9.75
C ARG A 72 -16.48 13.58 -10.08
N PRO A 73 -16.77 14.87 -10.36
CA PRO A 73 -15.75 15.84 -10.74
C PRO A 73 -14.88 16.22 -9.53
N ARG A 74 -13.61 16.53 -9.81
CA ARG A 74 -12.66 17.22 -8.93
C ARG A 74 -13.36 18.35 -8.17
N ASN A 75 -13.32 18.30 -6.84
CA ASN A 75 -13.89 19.23 -5.85
C ASN A 75 -15.15 18.73 -5.13
N SER A 76 -15.02 17.69 -4.28
CA SER A 76 -15.79 17.58 -3.02
C SER A 76 -15.27 16.41 -2.18
N TYR A 77 -14.32 16.67 -1.27
CA TYR A 77 -13.90 15.70 -0.26
C TYR A 77 -14.61 16.00 1.07
N SER A 78 -15.58 15.16 1.42
CA SER A 78 -16.22 14.97 2.74
C SER A 78 -17.16 13.76 2.58
N GLU A 79 -17.32 12.77 3.45
CA GLU A 79 -16.97 12.54 4.86
C GLU A 79 -17.13 11.02 5.10
N GLY A 80 -16.31 10.42 5.97
CA GLY A 80 -16.59 9.10 6.57
C GLY A 80 -15.74 7.93 6.05
N ASP A 81 -14.76 7.56 6.86
CA ASP A 81 -13.87 6.39 6.77
C ASP A 81 -12.82 6.39 5.66
N LYS A 82 -11.73 7.11 5.92
CA LYS A 82 -10.46 6.92 5.20
C LYS A 82 -9.70 5.75 5.80
N HIS A 83 -9.01 5.03 4.93
CA HIS A 83 -8.34 3.79 5.30
C HIS A 83 -6.94 3.72 4.69
N ILE A 84 -6.07 2.96 5.36
CA ILE A 84 -4.85 2.43 4.76
C ILE A 84 -5.02 0.93 4.53
N VAL A 85 -4.21 0.36 3.65
CA VAL A 85 -4.32 -1.05 3.26
C VAL A 85 -3.13 -1.86 3.80
N HIS A 86 -3.44 -2.97 4.45
CA HIS A 86 -2.49 -4.01 4.85
C HIS A 86 -3.00 -5.40 4.50
N ASN A 87 -2.29 -6.07 3.62
CA ASN A 87 -2.60 -7.42 3.14
C ASN A 87 -4.05 -7.51 2.63
N GLY A 88 -4.48 -6.51 1.87
CA GLY A 88 -5.85 -6.35 1.39
C GLY A 88 -6.90 -5.96 2.41
N ASN A 89 -6.53 -5.76 3.67
CA ASN A 89 -7.43 -5.29 4.70
C ASN A 89 -7.38 -3.77 4.78
N PHE A 90 -8.54 -3.14 4.67
CA PHE A 90 -8.72 -1.73 4.89
C PHE A 90 -8.75 -1.47 6.41
N ILE A 91 -7.81 -0.64 6.87
CA ILE A 91 -7.65 -0.23 8.27
C ILE A 91 -8.08 1.22 8.36
N PRO A 92 -9.16 1.55 9.10
CA PRO A 92 -9.64 2.91 9.21
C PRO A 92 -8.64 3.79 9.97
N ILE A 93 -8.50 5.04 9.54
CA ILE A 93 -7.68 6.04 10.22
C ILE A 93 -8.42 7.37 10.34
N GLU A 94 -8.13 8.11 11.41
CA GLU A 94 -8.67 9.44 11.69
C GLU A 94 -7.92 10.54 10.92
N TRP A 95 -7.84 10.40 9.60
CA TRP A 95 -7.22 11.39 8.71
C TRP A 95 -8.02 11.51 7.43
N ASP A 96 -8.44 12.73 7.07
CA ASP A 96 -9.38 12.99 5.98
C ASP A 96 -8.73 12.98 4.59
N LYS A 97 -7.41 13.15 4.52
CA LYS A 97 -6.65 13.21 3.25
C LYS A 97 -5.81 11.96 3.03
N VAL A 98 -6.44 10.86 2.61
CA VAL A 98 -5.75 9.63 2.21
C VAL A 98 -6.14 9.27 0.79
N ILE A 99 -5.12 8.96 -0.02
CA ILE A 99 -5.25 8.51 -1.40
C ILE A 99 -4.47 7.20 -1.58
N LEU A 100 -5.14 6.17 -2.09
CA LEU A 100 -4.55 4.86 -2.36
C LEU A 100 -3.91 4.80 -3.76
N TRP A 101 -3.00 3.85 -3.98
CA TRP A 101 -2.22 3.73 -5.22
C TRP A 101 -3.04 3.36 -6.46
N ASP A 102 -4.28 2.95 -6.26
CA ASP A 102 -5.24 2.51 -7.28
C ASP A 102 -6.41 3.47 -7.46
N GLU A 103 -6.45 4.57 -6.71
CA GLU A 103 -7.39 5.67 -6.93
C GLU A 103 -6.93 6.58 -8.09
N GLU A 104 -7.84 7.38 -8.66
CA GLU A 104 -7.60 8.23 -9.85
C GLU A 104 -6.37 9.14 -9.70
N ASP A 105 -6.23 9.77 -8.54
CA ASP A 105 -5.11 10.67 -8.20
C ASP A 105 -3.98 9.93 -7.43
N GLY A 106 -4.03 8.60 -7.41
CA GLY A 106 -3.10 7.73 -6.69
C GLY A 106 -1.67 7.78 -7.21
N LEU A 107 -0.71 7.68 -6.28
CA LEU A 107 0.70 7.46 -6.60
C LEU A 107 1.04 5.99 -6.39
N LYS A 108 1.76 5.37 -7.31
CA LYS A 108 2.04 3.93 -7.27
C LYS A 108 3.52 3.60 -7.40
N SER A 109 3.97 2.62 -6.61
CA SER A 109 5.27 1.98 -6.81
C SER A 109 5.24 1.01 -7.99
N ASN A 110 6.15 1.18 -8.94
CA ASN A 110 6.24 0.36 -10.14
C ASN A 110 6.69 -1.07 -9.80
N LYS A 111 6.20 -2.03 -10.59
CA LYS A 111 6.70 -3.42 -10.53
C LYS A 111 8.21 -3.43 -10.71
N GLY A 112 8.91 -4.14 -9.82
CA GLY A 112 10.37 -4.16 -9.78
C GLY A 112 11.00 -3.16 -8.81
N CYS A 113 10.23 -2.31 -8.14
CA CYS A 113 10.71 -1.39 -7.10
C CYS A 113 10.50 -1.92 -5.67
N TYR A 114 9.86 -3.07 -5.50
CA TYR A 114 9.51 -3.68 -4.22
C TYR A 114 9.52 -5.21 -4.34
N THR A 115 9.52 -5.91 -3.21
CA THR A 115 9.32 -7.36 -3.20
C THR A 115 7.85 -7.68 -2.95
N ASP A 116 7.26 -8.42 -3.88
CA ASP A 116 5.90 -8.94 -3.77
C ASP A 116 5.80 -10.01 -2.67
N TYR A 117 4.78 -9.85 -1.83
CA TYR A 117 4.47 -10.65 -0.65
C TYR A 117 3.01 -11.10 -0.64
N SER A 118 2.28 -10.93 -1.74
CA SER A 118 0.92 -11.45 -1.89
C SER A 118 0.90 -12.95 -1.69
N GLY A 119 -0.01 -13.40 -0.81
CA GLY A 119 -0.18 -14.81 -0.48
C GLY A 119 0.94 -15.43 0.34
N LYS A 120 1.90 -14.61 0.81
CA LYS A 120 2.85 -15.01 1.85
C LYS A 120 2.23 -14.81 3.23
N ALA A 121 2.92 -15.31 4.24
CA ALA A 121 2.56 -15.02 5.63
C ALA A 121 2.48 -13.50 5.84
N ASP A 122 1.50 -13.09 6.62
CA ASP A 122 1.24 -11.71 6.99
C ASP A 122 2.50 -11.06 7.58
N ARG A 123 2.90 -9.90 7.04
CA ARG A 123 4.06 -9.17 7.54
C ARG A 123 3.74 -8.59 8.91
N LYS A 124 4.74 -8.58 9.78
CA LYS A 124 4.67 -7.92 11.09
C LYS A 124 5.74 -6.82 11.18
N PRO A 125 5.53 -5.67 10.50
CA PRO A 125 6.45 -4.55 10.63
C PRO A 125 6.54 -4.09 12.09
N THR A 126 7.74 -3.78 12.56
CA THR A 126 8.02 -3.30 13.92
C THR A 126 8.74 -1.94 13.92
N PHE A 127 9.07 -1.41 12.75
CA PHE A 127 9.72 -0.11 12.60
C PHE A 127 8.86 0.79 11.74
N PHE A 128 8.74 2.04 12.18
CA PHE A 128 8.33 3.15 11.34
C PHE A 128 9.59 3.88 10.90
N VAL A 129 9.84 3.95 9.59
CA VAL A 129 11.07 4.54 9.03
C VAL A 129 10.69 5.79 8.28
N ASN A 130 10.96 6.94 8.87
CA ASN A 130 10.73 8.22 8.21
C ASN A 130 11.96 8.63 7.38
N HIS A 131 11.69 9.27 6.25
CA HIS A 131 12.66 9.87 5.37
C HIS A 131 12.20 11.29 5.03
N TRP A 132 13.16 12.15 4.65
CA TRP A 132 12.85 13.37 3.93
C TRP A 132 13.17 13.15 2.46
N ASP A 133 12.27 13.55 1.57
CA ASP A 133 12.35 13.14 0.17
C ASP A 133 13.31 13.99 -0.68
N VAL A 134 13.73 15.15 -0.15
CA VAL A 134 14.51 16.18 -0.89
C VAL A 134 13.77 16.66 -2.15
N CYS A 135 12.46 16.46 -2.22
CA CYS A 135 11.59 16.81 -3.33
C CYS A 135 10.61 17.91 -2.93
N LEU A 136 10.01 18.55 -3.94
CA LEU A 136 9.05 19.64 -3.74
C LEU A 136 7.61 19.14 -3.50
N SER A 137 7.30 17.89 -3.85
CA SER A 137 5.98 17.27 -3.65
C SER A 137 6.08 15.74 -3.57
N ALA A 138 5.04 15.11 -3.02
CA ALA A 138 4.89 13.65 -2.99
C ALA A 138 4.93 13.03 -4.39
N GLU A 139 4.28 13.66 -5.38
CA GLU A 139 4.31 13.23 -6.79
C GLU A 139 5.74 13.19 -7.34
N SER A 140 6.53 14.25 -7.09
CA SER A 140 7.91 14.30 -7.54
C SER A 140 8.76 13.21 -6.87
N CYS A 141 8.54 12.96 -5.58
CA CYS A 141 9.20 11.88 -4.85
C CYS A 141 8.86 10.51 -5.43
N ALA A 142 7.58 10.18 -5.61
CA ALA A 142 7.13 8.91 -6.18
C ALA A 142 7.77 8.65 -7.55
N ARG A 143 7.87 9.68 -8.40
CA ARG A 143 8.56 9.60 -9.70
C ARG A 143 10.05 9.31 -9.58
N VAL A 144 10.75 9.93 -8.63
CA VAL A 144 12.18 9.69 -8.38
C VAL A 144 12.41 8.27 -7.86
N LEU A 145 11.61 7.81 -6.90
CA LEU A 145 11.68 6.46 -6.34
C LEU A 145 11.53 5.40 -7.43
N ASN A 146 10.49 5.54 -8.26
CA ASN A 146 10.24 4.66 -9.41
C ASN A 146 11.41 4.64 -10.40
N ARG A 147 12.00 5.80 -10.73
CA ARG A 147 13.17 5.87 -11.63
C ARG A 147 14.40 5.19 -11.06
N ARG A 148 14.55 5.23 -9.73
CA ARG A 148 15.69 4.63 -9.01
C ARG A 148 15.49 3.14 -8.71
N GLY A 149 14.32 2.58 -9.00
CA GLY A 149 14.02 1.19 -8.67
C GLY A 149 13.89 0.95 -7.16
N VAL A 150 13.45 1.95 -6.40
CA VAL A 150 13.24 1.87 -4.95
C VAL A 150 11.81 2.30 -4.61
N SER A 151 11.35 2.06 -3.38
CA SER A 151 9.96 2.32 -3.00
C SER A 151 9.82 2.60 -1.51
N VAL A 152 8.73 3.25 -1.15
CA VAL A 152 8.25 3.50 0.21
C VAL A 152 6.75 3.20 0.25
N HIS A 153 6.21 2.91 1.43
CA HIS A 153 4.80 2.59 1.54
C HIS A 153 3.93 3.83 1.48
N PHE A 154 4.41 4.94 2.05
CA PHE A 154 3.67 6.18 2.13
C PHE A 154 4.50 7.38 1.69
N CYS A 155 3.86 8.32 1.01
CA CYS A 155 4.34 9.69 0.85
C CYS A 155 3.35 10.64 1.53
N ILE A 156 3.86 11.63 2.26
CA ILE A 156 3.07 12.70 2.87
C ILE A 156 3.41 13.99 2.14
N ASP A 157 2.42 14.61 1.50
CA ASP A 157 2.60 15.85 0.75
C ASP A 157 2.47 17.11 1.63
N ASN A 158 2.78 18.26 1.06
CA ASN A 158 2.86 19.54 1.77
C ASN A 158 1.54 20.00 2.41
N ASP A 159 0.41 19.54 1.89
CA ASP A 159 -0.92 19.87 2.42
C ASP A 159 -1.45 18.83 3.44
N GLY A 160 -0.62 17.84 3.79
CA GLY A 160 -0.98 16.74 4.69
C GLY A 160 -1.63 15.55 3.98
N THR A 161 -1.75 15.54 2.65
CA THR A 161 -2.26 14.37 1.93
C THR A 161 -1.32 13.18 2.10
N ILE A 162 -1.86 12.06 2.56
CA ILE A 162 -1.18 10.77 2.64
C ILE A 162 -1.47 9.99 1.37
N TYR A 163 -0.44 9.75 0.58
CA TYR A 163 -0.48 8.79 -0.51
C TYR A 163 0.05 7.46 -0.03
N GLN A 164 -0.75 6.39 -0.13
CA GLN A 164 -0.24 5.04 0.05
C GLN A 164 0.17 4.49 -1.32
N LEU A 165 1.48 4.24 -1.51
CA LEU A 165 2.05 3.84 -2.80
C LEU A 165 2.06 2.33 -3.05
N LEU A 166 1.93 1.55 -1.97
CA LEU A 166 1.83 0.11 -1.99
C LEU A 166 1.16 -0.43 -0.73
N ASP A 167 0.52 -1.59 -0.84
CA ASP A 167 0.02 -2.35 0.30
C ASP A 167 1.17 -2.64 1.27
N THR A 168 1.00 -2.32 2.56
CA THR A 168 2.02 -2.56 3.59
C THR A 168 2.41 -4.03 3.80
N GLN A 169 1.69 -4.99 3.21
CA GLN A 169 2.12 -6.38 3.08
C GLN A 169 3.34 -6.55 2.15
N HIS A 170 3.55 -5.67 1.18
CA HIS A 170 4.71 -5.72 0.29
C HIS A 170 5.95 -5.14 0.93
N LYS A 171 7.12 -5.77 0.73
CA LYS A 171 8.38 -5.24 1.25
C LYS A 171 8.89 -4.14 0.31
N ALA A 172 8.66 -2.89 0.69
CA ALA A 172 9.27 -1.72 0.06
C ALA A 172 10.79 -1.69 0.25
N TRP A 173 11.50 -0.97 -0.62
CA TRP A 173 12.96 -0.89 -0.64
C TRP A 173 13.43 0.53 -0.28
N HIS A 174 13.39 0.88 1.00
CA HIS A 174 13.66 2.24 1.50
C HIS A 174 14.79 2.34 2.53
N ALA A 175 15.16 1.24 3.17
CA ALA A 175 16.14 1.18 4.26
C ALA A 175 17.03 -0.07 4.11
N GLY A 176 17.58 -0.26 2.92
CA GLY A 176 18.55 -1.32 2.65
C GLY A 176 19.91 -0.99 3.28
N ILE A 177 20.33 -1.77 4.28
CA ILE A 177 21.69 -1.73 4.81
C ILE A 177 22.38 -3.02 4.36
N SER A 178 23.59 -2.91 3.80
CA SER A 178 24.37 -4.10 3.41
C SER A 178 24.61 -5.00 4.63
N GLY A 179 24.21 -6.26 4.54
CA GLY A 179 24.31 -7.23 5.65
C GLY A 179 23.23 -7.12 6.73
N TYR A 180 22.27 -6.21 6.61
CA TYR A 180 21.15 -6.07 7.55
C TYR A 180 19.82 -5.81 6.82
N GLU A 181 19.01 -6.85 6.68
CA GLU A 181 17.70 -6.76 5.99
C GLU A 181 16.57 -6.17 6.85
N GLY A 182 16.86 -5.78 8.11
CA GLY A 182 15.83 -5.39 9.07
C GLY A 182 15.02 -4.16 8.63
N GLY A 183 15.67 -3.15 8.05
CA GLY A 183 15.03 -1.88 7.70
C GLY A 183 13.92 -2.02 6.66
N ASN A 184 14.14 -2.80 5.61
CA ASN A 184 13.11 -3.08 4.60
C ASN A 184 12.10 -4.13 5.09
N LEU A 185 12.59 -5.25 5.63
CA LEU A 185 11.72 -6.38 5.98
C LEU A 185 10.76 -6.04 7.12
N LYS A 186 11.26 -5.36 8.16
CA LYS A 186 10.50 -5.02 9.37
C LYS A 186 10.03 -3.57 9.39
N GLY A 187 10.32 -2.78 8.36
CA GLY A 187 9.98 -1.37 8.30
C GLY A 187 8.76 -1.05 7.44
N ILE A 188 8.09 0.02 7.84
CA ILE A 188 7.20 0.82 6.99
C ILE A 188 7.93 2.12 6.65
N GLY A 189 8.42 2.23 5.40
CA GLY A 189 9.00 3.46 4.87
C GLY A 189 7.95 4.52 4.58
N VAL A 190 8.21 5.73 5.06
CA VAL A 190 7.40 6.94 4.86
C VAL A 190 8.31 8.08 4.41
N GLU A 191 7.96 8.71 3.30
CA GLU A 191 8.61 9.93 2.80
C GLU A 191 7.75 11.14 3.11
N ILE A 192 8.36 12.21 3.61
CA ILE A 192 7.68 13.48 3.86
C ILE A 192 8.21 14.51 2.87
N SER A 193 7.32 15.21 2.18
CA SER A 193 7.70 16.27 1.25
C SER A 193 8.48 17.35 1.96
N ASN A 194 9.77 17.45 1.62
CA ASN A 194 10.70 18.36 2.26
C ASN A 194 11.94 18.60 1.39
N ALA A 195 11.90 19.65 0.58
CA ALA A 195 13.07 20.20 -0.08
C ALA A 195 13.90 21.03 0.92
N TYR A 196 14.65 20.30 1.76
CA TYR A 196 15.38 20.79 2.94
C TYR A 196 16.20 22.09 2.76
N TYR A 197 16.69 22.41 1.56
CA TYR A 197 17.49 23.61 1.34
C TYR A 197 16.65 24.89 1.34
N LEU A 198 17.05 25.87 2.16
CA LEU A 198 16.37 27.17 2.29
C LEU A 198 16.21 27.95 0.97
N LYS A 199 17.03 27.66 -0.05
CA LYS A 199 16.86 28.27 -1.39
C LYS A 199 15.52 27.92 -2.07
N TYR A 200 14.77 26.94 -1.55
CA TYR A 200 13.46 26.56 -2.06
C TYR A 200 12.30 27.18 -1.26
N GLN A 201 12.58 28.02 -0.25
CA GLN A 201 11.55 28.65 0.58
C GLN A 201 10.50 29.41 -0.25
N ASP A 202 10.97 30.21 -1.21
CA ASP A 202 10.10 30.99 -2.09
C ASP A 202 9.17 30.09 -2.93
N TRP A 203 9.61 28.87 -3.26
CA TRP A 203 8.75 27.93 -3.97
C TRP A 203 7.54 27.56 -3.10
N TYR A 204 7.73 27.24 -1.83
CA TYR A 204 6.63 26.88 -0.92
C TYR A 204 5.66 28.05 -0.71
N VAL A 205 6.18 29.26 -0.53
CA VAL A 205 5.37 30.48 -0.40
C VAL A 205 4.53 30.72 -1.66
N ASN A 206 5.15 30.65 -2.84
CA ASN A 206 4.47 30.86 -4.12
C ASN A 206 3.40 29.81 -4.44
N HIS A 207 3.46 28.64 -3.80
CA HIS A 207 2.48 27.55 -3.97
C HIS A 207 1.47 27.49 -2.81
N GLY A 208 1.45 28.48 -1.92
CA GLY A 208 0.44 28.61 -0.87
C GLY A 208 0.70 27.78 0.38
N PHE A 209 1.88 27.15 0.52
CA PHE A 209 2.25 26.37 1.71
C PHE A 209 2.85 27.24 2.82
N GLY A 210 3.14 28.50 2.52
CA GLY A 210 3.82 29.42 3.44
C GLY A 210 5.30 29.12 3.58
N GLU A 211 5.94 29.84 4.50
CA GLU A 211 7.33 29.60 4.84
C GLU A 211 7.46 28.31 5.66
N ARG A 212 8.36 27.42 5.25
CA ARG A 212 8.71 26.24 6.06
C ARG A 212 9.48 26.69 7.31
N PRO A 213 9.13 26.16 8.49
CA PRO A 213 9.81 26.53 9.73
C PRO A 213 11.25 26.01 9.73
N THR A 214 12.15 26.82 10.26
CA THR A 214 13.54 26.44 10.53
C THR A 214 13.70 26.01 12.00
N GLN A 215 14.56 25.02 12.24
CA GLN A 215 14.92 24.57 13.58
C GLN A 215 16.39 24.92 13.83
N GLU A 216 16.64 25.91 14.68
CA GLU A 216 17.99 26.40 14.99
C GLU A 216 18.61 25.72 16.22
N HIS A 217 17.78 25.13 17.09
CA HIS A 217 18.19 24.54 18.37
C HIS A 217 17.61 23.13 18.55
N GLY A 218 17.67 22.33 17.49
CA GLY A 218 17.17 20.95 17.53
C GLY A 218 17.91 20.13 18.59
N TYR A 219 17.18 19.29 19.33
CA TYR A 219 17.77 18.38 20.32
C TYR A 219 17.29 16.96 20.06
N VAL A 220 18.21 16.04 19.78
CA VAL A 220 17.92 14.66 19.43
C VAL A 220 18.90 13.72 20.15
N HIS A 221 18.38 12.65 20.75
CA HIS A 221 19.17 11.62 21.43
C HIS A 221 20.23 12.14 22.40
N GLY A 222 19.88 13.15 23.20
CA GLY A 222 20.77 13.69 24.22
C GLY A 222 21.71 14.79 23.73
N LYS A 223 21.63 15.20 22.45
CA LYS A 223 22.54 16.16 21.83
C LYS A 223 21.79 17.25 21.08
N THR A 224 22.33 18.46 21.12
CA THR A 224 21.91 19.55 20.23
C THR A 224 22.46 19.28 18.83
N LEU A 225 21.62 19.47 17.81
CA LEU A 225 21.94 19.34 16.39
C LEU A 225 22.74 20.54 15.87
#